data_AF-A0A3E3J040-F1
#
_entry.id   AF-A0A3E3J040-F1
#
_cell.length_a   1.000
_cell.length_b   1.000
_cell.length_c   1.000
_cell.angle_alpha   90.00
_cell.angle_beta   90.00
_cell.angle_gamma   90.00
#
_symmetry.space_group_name_H-M   'P 1'
#
loop_
_entity.id
_entity.type
_entity.pdbx_description
1 polymer ?
#
loop_
_entity_poly.entity_id
_entity_poly.type
_entity_poly.pdbx_seq_one_letter_code
_entity_poly.pdbx_strand_id
1 'polypeptide(L)'
;MIQNMKTVKNKLWELSASFHNYVRQKEWGKAKYCYDTARTVALFMELSEQELIELFGSREVPDKPIQGLFPEEYVQRAYLECIKKNQTSENRKYKQ
;
A
#
# COMPACT_ATOMS: atom_id res chain seq x y z
N MET A 1 19.80 15.65 -4.36
CA MET A 1 18.35 15.40 -4.48
C MET A 1 18.01 14.16 -5.32
N ILE A 2 18.56 13.99 -6.53
CA ILE A 2 18.23 12.88 -7.47
C ILE A 2 18.46 11.46 -6.87
N GLN A 3 19.55 11.26 -6.12
CA GLN A 3 19.85 9.96 -5.47
C GLN A 3 18.81 9.56 -4.40
N ASN A 4 18.23 10.53 -3.69
CA ASN A 4 17.25 10.28 -2.63
C ASN A 4 15.92 9.82 -3.23
N MET A 5 15.45 10.44 -4.32
CA MET A 5 14.21 10.03 -4.99
C MET A 5 14.28 8.61 -5.55
N LYS A 6 15.40 8.24 -6.19
CA LYS A 6 15.61 6.86 -6.68
C LYS A 6 15.59 5.84 -5.53
N THR A 7 16.15 6.20 -4.38
CA THR A 7 16.15 5.36 -3.18
C THR A 7 14.74 5.21 -2.59
N VAL A 8 13.95 6.28 -2.58
CA VAL A 8 12.55 6.26 -2.11
C VAL A 8 11.68 5.37 -3.00
N LYS A 9 11.80 5.50 -4.34
CA LYS A 9 11.03 4.67 -5.27
C LYS A 9 11.35 3.18 -5.09
N ASN A 10 12.63 2.83 -4.91
CA ASN A 10 13.04 1.46 -4.59
C ASN A 10 12.40 0.95 -3.30
N LYS A 11 12.36 1.76 -2.23
CA LYS A 11 11.70 1.38 -0.97
C LYS A 11 10.19 1.18 -1.12
N LEU A 12 9.53 1.97 -1.96
CA LEU A 12 8.10 1.80 -2.26
C LEU A 12 7.83 0.49 -3.02
N TRP A 13 8.71 0.10 -3.95
CA TRP A 13 8.67 -1.21 -4.59
C TRP A 13 8.93 -2.37 -3.62
N GLU A 14 9.88 -2.22 -2.71
CA GLU A 14 10.12 -3.22 -1.65
C GLU A 14 8.90 -3.37 -0.72
N LEU A 15 8.20 -2.28 -0.42
CA LEU A 15 6.95 -2.30 0.32
C LEU A 15 5.83 -3.03 -0.43
N SER A 16 5.73 -2.87 -1.76
CA SER A 16 4.74 -3.62 -2.55
C SER A 16 5.08 -5.12 -2.57
N ALA A 17 6.35 -5.49 -2.74
CA ALA A 17 6.79 -6.88 -2.65
C ALA A 17 6.47 -7.50 -1.27
N SER A 18 6.74 -6.75 -0.20
CA SER A 18 6.40 -7.16 1.18
C SER A 18 4.89 -7.32 1.37
N PHE A 19 4.08 -6.39 0.83
CA PHE A 19 2.62 -6.48 0.83
C PHE A 19 2.13 -7.79 0.23
N HIS A 20 2.60 -8.15 -0.96
CA HIS A 20 2.24 -9.41 -1.62
C HIS A 20 2.61 -10.63 -0.77
N ASN A 21 3.78 -10.59 -0.15
CA ASN A 21 4.23 -11.66 0.74
C ASN A 21 3.33 -11.81 1.97
N TYR A 22 2.89 -10.70 2.57
CA TYR A 22 1.96 -10.70 3.71
C TYR A 22 0.55 -11.13 3.31
N VAL A 23 0.07 -10.72 2.13
CA VAL A 23 -1.21 -11.21 1.57
C VAL A 23 -1.18 -12.73 1.40
N ARG A 24 -0.10 -13.27 0.82
CA ARG A 24 0.09 -14.72 0.66
C ARG A 24 0.08 -15.47 1.99
N GLN A 25 0.70 -14.88 3.01
CA GLN A 25 0.75 -15.43 4.37
C GLN A 25 -0.53 -15.17 5.19
N LYS A 26 -1.51 -14.44 4.63
CA LYS A 26 -2.73 -13.99 5.33
C LYS A 26 -2.44 -13.14 6.57
N GLU A 27 -1.29 -12.48 6.62
CA GLU A 27 -0.91 -11.52 7.64
C GLU A 27 -1.51 -10.14 7.33
N TRP A 28 -2.84 -10.05 7.33
CA TRP A 28 -3.60 -8.90 6.81
C TRP A 28 -3.26 -7.57 7.46
N GLY A 29 -2.99 -7.56 8.78
CA GLY A 29 -2.56 -6.35 9.49
C GLY A 29 -1.23 -5.80 8.99
N LYS A 30 -0.26 -6.67 8.66
CA LYS A 30 1.02 -6.25 8.09
C LYS A 30 0.87 -5.83 6.62
N ALA A 31 0.04 -6.55 5.85
CA ALA A 31 -0.29 -6.14 4.48
C ALA A 31 -0.92 -4.73 4.46
N LYS A 32 -1.96 -4.48 5.25
CA LYS A 32 -2.57 -3.16 5.39
C LYS A 32 -1.53 -2.10 5.76
N TYR A 33 -0.68 -2.40 6.74
CA TYR A 33 0.39 -1.48 7.16
C TYR A 33 1.36 -1.11 6.04
N CYS A 34 1.76 -2.07 5.18
CA CYS A 34 2.60 -1.78 4.02
C CYS A 34 1.93 -0.81 3.04
N TYR A 35 0.65 -1.04 2.72
CA TYR A 35 -0.10 -0.17 1.82
C TYR A 35 -0.27 1.25 2.40
N ASP A 36 -0.67 1.36 3.67
CA ASP A 36 -0.85 2.65 4.34
C ASP A 36 0.46 3.43 4.39
N THR A 37 1.56 2.76 4.72
CA THR A 37 2.90 3.36 4.73
C THR A 37 3.29 3.84 3.34
N ALA A 38 3.06 3.03 2.31
CA ALA A 38 3.35 3.42 0.93
C ALA A 38 2.55 4.65 0.50
N ARG A 39 1.25 4.73 0.83
CA ARG A 39 0.41 5.90 0.58
C ARG A 39 0.93 7.15 1.28
N THR A 40 1.26 7.04 2.56
CA THR A 40 1.79 8.17 3.35
C THR A 40 3.12 8.66 2.79
N VAL A 41 4.06 7.76 2.49
CA VAL A 41 5.36 8.14 1.92
C VAL A 41 5.20 8.75 0.53
N ALA A 42 4.36 8.17 -0.34
CA ALA A 42 4.11 8.71 -1.67
C ALA A 42 3.56 10.15 -1.63
N LEU A 43 2.66 10.43 -0.68
CA LEU A 43 2.13 11.77 -0.44
C LEU A 43 3.23 12.75 -0.02
N PHE A 44 4.03 12.41 1.00
CA PHE A 44 5.08 13.30 1.51
C PHE A 44 6.23 13.53 0.53
N MET A 45 6.41 12.62 -0.44
CA MET A 45 7.41 12.73 -1.48
C MET A 45 6.88 13.41 -2.74
N GLU A 46 5.61 13.83 -2.74
CA GLU A 46 4.95 14.53 -3.84
C GLU A 46 5.15 13.79 -5.18
N LEU A 47 4.96 12.47 -5.16
CA LEU A 47 5.13 11.66 -6.37
C LEU A 47 4.19 12.14 -7.48
N SER A 48 4.67 12.02 -8.72
CA SER A 48 3.88 12.38 -9.89
C SER A 48 2.64 11.48 -10.01
N GLU A 49 1.61 11.97 -10.69
CA GLU A 49 0.39 11.21 -10.98
C GLU A 49 0.71 9.87 -11.64
N GLN A 50 1.64 9.85 -12.60
CA GLN A 50 2.06 8.63 -13.27
C GLN A 50 2.65 7.59 -12.28
N GLU A 51 3.45 8.02 -11.32
CA GLU A 51 4.01 7.14 -10.28
C GLU A 51 2.95 6.66 -9.29
N LEU A 52 1.97 7.51 -8.96
CA LEU A 52 0.83 7.12 -8.13
C LEU A 52 -0.04 6.07 -8.82
N ILE A 53 -0.28 6.21 -10.12
CA ILE A 53 -1.00 5.22 -10.93
C ILE A 53 -0.22 3.90 -11.00
N GLU A 54 1.11 3.96 -11.20
CA GLU A 54 1.97 2.76 -11.20
C GLU A 54 1.90 2.01 -9.86
N LEU A 55 1.93 2.73 -8.73
CA LEU A 55 1.89 2.12 -7.41
C LEU A 55 0.51 1.61 -7.02
N PHE A 56 -0.52 2.42 -7.24
CA PHE A 56 -1.84 2.22 -6.61
C PHE A 56 -2.98 1.95 -7.59
N GLY A 57 -2.72 2.08 -8.89
CA GLY A 57 -3.74 1.96 -9.92
C GLY A 57 -4.62 3.21 -10.04
N SER A 58 -5.56 3.15 -10.98
CA SER A 58 -6.57 4.19 -11.20
C SER A 58 -7.87 3.58 -11.72
N ARG A 59 -8.99 4.24 -11.42
CA ARG A 59 -10.34 3.95 -11.93
C ARG A 59 -10.97 5.14 -12.67
N GLU A 60 -10.18 6.16 -12.98
CA GLU A 60 -10.71 7.39 -13.58
C GLU A 60 -11.37 7.16 -14.94
N VAL A 61 -10.88 6.18 -15.70
CA VAL A 61 -11.50 5.76 -16.95
C VAL A 61 -12.47 4.61 -16.67
N PRO A 62 -13.79 4.80 -16.89
CA PRO A 62 -14.77 3.73 -16.79
C PRO A 62 -14.37 2.54 -17.66
N ASP A 63 -14.58 1.34 -17.15
CA ASP A 63 -14.29 0.06 -17.83
C ASP A 63 -12.82 -0.20 -18.22
N LYS A 64 -11.89 0.67 -17.78
CA LYS A 64 -10.44 0.51 -17.99
C LYS A 64 -9.65 0.77 -16.71
N PRO A 65 -9.87 -0.03 -15.64
CA PRO A 65 -9.09 0.12 -14.42
C PRO A 65 -7.62 -0.20 -14.69
N ILE A 66 -6.74 0.67 -14.19
CA ILE A 66 -5.29 0.43 -14.19
C ILE A 66 -4.94 -0.27 -12.88
N GLN A 67 -4.33 -1.44 -12.97
CA GLN A 67 -3.87 -2.17 -11.80
C GLN A 67 -2.51 -1.64 -11.35
N GLY A 68 -2.41 -1.20 -10.10
CA GLY A 68 -1.16 -0.82 -9.48
C GLY A 68 -0.39 -2.00 -8.87
N LEU A 69 0.83 -1.73 -8.43
CA LEU A 69 1.68 -2.64 -7.67
C LEU A 69 1.06 -3.12 -6.34
N PHE A 70 0.13 -2.34 -5.80
CA PHE A 70 -0.80 -2.74 -4.75
C PHE A 70 -2.18 -3.04 -5.37
N PRO A 71 -2.47 -4.31 -5.73
CA PRO A 71 -3.77 -4.70 -6.27
C PRO A 71 -4.94 -4.23 -5.40
N GLU A 72 -5.89 -3.52 -6.01
CA GLU A 72 -7.02 -2.96 -5.27
C GLU A 72 -7.83 -4.05 -4.55
N GLU A 73 -8.06 -5.19 -5.20
CA GLU A 73 -8.73 -6.35 -4.60
C GLU A 73 -8.04 -6.86 -3.33
N TYR A 74 -6.70 -6.85 -3.29
CA TYR A 74 -5.95 -7.29 -2.12
C TYR A 74 -5.93 -6.23 -1.03
N VAL A 75 -5.89 -4.95 -1.42
CA VAL A 75 -6.00 -3.83 -0.48
C VAL A 75 -7.37 -3.88 0.20
N GLN A 76 -8.45 -3.95 -0.57
CA GLN A 76 -9.82 -4.05 -0.04
C GLN A 76 -9.96 -5.26 0.89
N ARG A 77 -9.42 -6.42 0.49
CA ARG A 77 -9.44 -7.62 1.33
C ARG A 77 -8.64 -7.45 2.62
N ALA A 78 -7.46 -6.85 2.57
CA ALA A 78 -6.65 -6.60 3.76
C ALA A 78 -7.38 -5.69 4.76
N TYR A 79 -8.04 -4.64 4.27
CA TYR A 79 -8.89 -3.77 5.09
C TYR A 79 -10.06 -4.53 5.72
N LEU A 80 -10.82 -5.28 4.93
CA LEU A 80 -11.97 -6.06 5.40
C LEU A 80 -11.57 -7.07 6.49
N GLU A 81 -10.48 -7.80 6.27
CA GLU A 81 -9.99 -8.78 7.25
C GLU A 81 -9.47 -8.13 8.53
N CYS A 82 -8.83 -6.96 8.44
CA CYS A 82 -8.43 -6.20 9.63
C CYS A 82 -9.64 -5.74 10.45
N ILE A 83 -10.71 -5.28 9.79
CA ILE A 83 -11.97 -4.90 10.45
C ILE A 83 -12.57 -6.11 11.17
N LYS A 84 -12.70 -7.26 10.48
CA LYS A 84 -13.25 -8.49 11.07
C LYS A 84 -12.47 -9.00 12.28
N LYS A 85 -11.14 -8.83 12.27
CA LYS A 85 -10.25 -9.33 13.34
C LYS A 85 -9.91 -8.28 14.39
N ASN A 86 -10.52 -7.10 14.34
CA ASN A 86 -10.23 -5.98 15.23
C ASN A 86 -8.74 -5.56 15.23
N GLN A 87 -8.10 -5.64 14.06
CA GLN A 87 -6.67 -5.31 13.83
C GLN A 87 -6.49 -3.93 13.19
N THR A 88 -7.50 -3.06 13.25
CA THR A 88 -7.40 -1.69 12.77
C THR A 88 -6.52 -0.83 13.70
N SER A 89 -6.06 0.32 13.20
CA SER A 89 -5.19 1.25 13.91
C SER A 89 -5.73 1.66 15.28
N GLU A 90 -7.03 1.88 15.39
CA GLU A 90 -7.70 2.35 16.60
C GLU A 90 -7.65 1.29 17.72
N ASN A 91 -7.53 0.01 17.34
CA ASN A 91 -7.50 -1.12 18.25
C ASN A 91 -6.08 -1.55 18.64
N ARG A 92 -5.06 -0.89 18.09
CA ARG A 92 -3.66 -1.24 18.32
C ARG A 92 -3.27 -0.85 19.74
N LYS A 93 -3.11 -1.84 20.62
CA LYS A 93 -2.56 -1.61 21.97
C LYS A 93 -1.09 -1.25 21.86
N TYR A 94 -0.74 -0.02 22.22
CA TYR A 94 0.67 0.36 22.42
C TYR A 94 1.19 -0.43 23.62
N LYS A 95 2.14 -1.34 23.38
CA LYS A 95 2.92 -1.92 24.49
C LYS A 95 3.87 -0.82 24.94
N GLN A 96 3.70 -0.38 26.19
CA GLN A 96 4.71 0.42 26.91
C GLN A 96 5.91 -0.47 27.22
#